data_AF-F1W309-F1
#
_entry.id   AF-F1W309-F1
#
_cell.length_a   1.000
_cell.length_b   1.000
_cell.length_c   1.000
_cell.angle_alpha   90.00
_cell.angle_beta   90.00
_cell.angle_gamma   90.00
#
_symmetry.space_group_name_H-M   'P 1'
#
loop_
_entity.id
_entity.type
_entity.pdbx_description
1 polymer ?
#
loop_
_entity_poly.entity_id
_entity_poly.type
_entity_poly.pdbx_seq_one_letter_code
_entity_poly.pdbx_strand_id
1 'polypeptide(L)' 'MHNGSTEQRALVRSCIEQGDEQHFDVILAAISSSGALDYTRGEAEKAATRASQAIAGLPDSQYKTSLLDLCTFAVDRNH' A
#
# COMPACT_ATOMS: atom_id res chain seq x y z
N MET A 1 -6.82 -10.78 1.54
CA MET A 1 -7.56 -12.06 1.43
C MET A 1 -9.07 -11.91 1.28
N HIS A 2 -9.66 -10.70 1.25
CA HIS A 2 -11.12 -10.57 1.10
C HIS A 2 -11.60 -10.71 -0.36
N ASN A 3 -10.77 -10.35 -1.35
CA ASN A 3 -11.15 -10.26 -2.77
C ASN A 3 -10.51 -11.31 -3.70
N GLY A 4 -9.68 -12.22 -3.20
CA GLY A 4 -9.11 -13.32 -4.00
C GLY A 4 -10.02 -14.55 -3.99
N SER A 5 -9.95 -15.41 -5.01
CA SER A 5 -10.68 -16.69 -5.07
C SER A 5 -10.28 -17.63 -3.92
N THR A 6 -11.08 -18.67 -3.68
CA THR A 6 -10.81 -19.64 -2.61
C THR A 6 -9.48 -20.35 -2.84
N GLU A 7 -9.18 -20.66 -4.10
CA GLU A 7 -7.96 -21.30 -4.57
C GLU A 7 -6.74 -20.38 -4.37
N GLN A 8 -6.85 -19.10 -4.76
CA GLN A 8 -5.79 -18.11 -4.54
C GLN A 8 -5.49 -17.92 -3.05
N ARG A 9 -6.52 -17.89 -2.19
CA ARG A 9 -6.31 -17.74 -0.73
C ARG A 9 -5.63 -18.96 -0.12
N ALA A 10 -6.05 -20.17 -0.52
CA ALA A 10 -5.46 -21.41 -0.05
C ALA A 10 -3.98 -21.52 -0.47
N LEU A 11 -3.69 -21.19 -1.73
CA LEU A 11 -2.33 -21.18 -2.28
C LEU A 11 -1.44 -20.20 -1.51
N VAL A 12 -1.84 -18.93 -1.42
CA VAL A 12 -1.05 -17.90 -0.73
C VAL A 12 -0.79 -18.28 0.73
N ARG A 13 -1.77 -18.87 1.42
CA ARG A 13 -1.59 -19.34 2.80
C ARG A 13 -0.55 -20.46 2.89
N SER A 14 -0.69 -21.49 2.06
CA SER A 14 0.24 -22.64 2.05
C SER A 14 1.68 -22.19 1.81
N CYS A 15 1.89 -21.28 0.87
CA CYS A 15 3.23 -20.78 0.55
C CYS A 15 3.84 -19.96 1.70
N ILE A 16 3.04 -19.15 2.41
CA ILE A 16 3.51 -18.42 3.60
C ILE A 16 3.88 -19.39 4.74
N GLU A 17 3.05 -20.41 4.96
CA GLU A 17 3.27 -21.40 6.04
C GLU A 17 4.48 -22.30 5.78
N GLN A 18 4.74 -22.65 4.52
CA GLN A 18 5.81 -23.57 4.12
C GLN A 18 7.10 -22.85 3.70
N GLY A 19 7.08 -21.52 3.52
CA GLY A 19 8.23 -20.76 3.02
C GLY A 19 8.64 -21.16 1.61
N ASP A 20 7.70 -21.61 0.79
CA ASP A 20 7.96 -22.15 -0.55
C ASP A 20 7.90 -21.05 -1.62
N GLU A 21 9.07 -20.68 -2.15
CA GLU A 21 9.24 -19.66 -3.18
C GLU A 21 8.95 -20.17 -4.60
N GLN A 22 8.80 -21.49 -4.81
CA GLN A 22 8.54 -22.07 -6.15
C GLN A 22 7.23 -21.56 -6.77
N HIS A 23 6.33 -21.04 -5.94
CA HIS A 23 5.01 -20.56 -6.32
C HIS A 23 4.93 -19.03 -6.40
N PHE A 24 6.07 -18.33 -6.33
CA PHE A 24 6.13 -16.87 -6.28
C PHE A 24 5.40 -16.21 -7.45
N ASP A 25 5.59 -16.67 -8.69
CA ASP A 25 4.94 -16.09 -9.87
C ASP A 25 3.41 -16.18 -9.79
N VAL A 26 2.89 -17.30 -9.28
CA VAL A 26 1.44 -17.51 -9.12
C VAL A 26 0.88 -16.62 -8.02
N ILE A 27 1.62 -16.44 -6.92
CA ILE A 27 1.28 -15.53 -5.83
C ILE A 27 1.28 -14.09 -6.32
N LEU A 28 2.31 -13.68 -7.06
CA LEU A 28 2.42 -12.33 -7.62
C LEU A 28 1.25 -12.03 -8.57
N ALA A 29 0.88 -13.00 -9.43
CA ALA A 29 -0.29 -12.89 -10.30
C ALA A 29 -1.60 -12.82 -9.50
N ALA A 30 -1.74 -13.60 -8.42
CA ALA A 30 -2.91 -13.55 -7.54
C ALA A 30 -3.02 -12.18 -6.83
N ILE A 31 -1.92 -11.63 -6.33
CA ILE A 31 -1.88 -10.31 -5.69
C ILE A 31 -2.25 -9.22 -6.70
N SER A 32 -1.61 -9.23 -7.87
CA SER A 32 -1.81 -8.23 -8.93
C SER A 32 -3.25 -8.25 -9.47
N SER A 33 -3.82 -9.44 -9.68
CA SER A 33 -5.21 -9.59 -10.18
C SER A 33 -6.29 -9.33 -9.13
N SER A 34 -5.95 -9.38 -7.83
CA SER A 34 -6.93 -9.19 -6.75
C SER A 34 -7.30 -7.73 -6.46
N GLY A 35 -6.63 -6.76 -7.11
CA GLY A 35 -6.78 -5.34 -6.81
C GLY A 35 -6.15 -4.90 -5.47
N ALA A 36 -5.39 -5.79 -4.81
CA ALA A 36 -4.80 -5.50 -3.50
C ALA A 36 -3.78 -4.36 -3.54
N LEU A 37 -3.03 -4.22 -4.64
CA LEU A 37 -2.04 -3.16 -4.82
C LEU A 37 -2.71 -1.79 -4.94
N ASP A 38 -3.71 -1.66 -5.80
CA ASP A 38 -4.48 -0.42 -5.97
C ASP A 38 -5.20 -0.03 -4.68
N TYR A 39 -5.81 -0.99 -3.99
CA TYR A 39 -6.42 -0.75 -2.69
C TYR A 39 -5.40 -0.21 -1.68
N THR A 40 -4.24 -0.85 -1.57
CA THR A 40 -3.18 -0.43 -0.63
C THR A 40 -2.66 0.96 -0.98
N ARG A 41 -2.54 1.28 -2.28
CA ARG A 41 -2.20 2.63 -2.75
C ARG A 41 -3.25 3.66 -2.31
N GLY A 42 -4.52 3.38 -2.52
CA GLY A 42 -5.61 4.27 -2.10
C GLY A 42 -5.65 4.48 -0.57
N GLU A 43 -5.35 3.47 0.23
CA GLU A 43 -5.21 3.63 1.69
C GLU A 43 -4.01 4.50 2.08
N ALA A 44 -2.90 4.41 1.34
CA ALA A 44 -1.75 5.28 1.53
C ALA A 44 -2.08 6.74 1.21
N GLU A 45 -2.79 7.01 0.10
CA GLU A 45 -3.26 8.35 -0.28
C GLU A 45 -4.20 8.96 0.78
N LYS A 46 -5.11 8.16 1.34
CA LYS A 46 -5.97 8.58 2.47
C LYS A 46 -5.14 8.93 3.70
N ALA A 47 -4.11 8.16 4.01
CA ALA A 47 -3.21 8.44 5.12
C ALA A 47 -2.44 9.75 4.93
N ALA A 48 -1.87 9.98 3.74
CA ALA A 48 -1.20 11.22 3.39
C ALA A 48 -2.14 12.43 3.52
N THR A 49 -3.37 12.32 3.00
CA THR A 49 -4.39 13.37 3.13
C THR A 49 -4.70 13.70 4.58
N ARG A 50 -4.89 12.68 5.43
CA ARG A 50 -5.13 12.87 6.88
C ARG A 50 -3.97 13.58 7.56
N ALA A 51 -2.73 13.21 7.22
CA ALA A 51 -1.53 13.85 7.78
C ALA A 51 -1.44 15.33 7.38
N SER A 52 -1.66 15.67 6.10
CA SER A 52 -1.69 17.06 5.64
C SER A 52 -2.78 17.89 6.33
N GLN A 53 -3.98 17.32 6.50
CA GLN A 53 -5.08 17.98 7.21
C GLN A 53 -4.76 18.24 8.69
N ALA A 54 -4.10 17.29 9.37
CA ALA A 54 -3.75 17.42 10.78
C ALA A 54 -2.83 18.62 11.07
N ILE A 55 -2.02 19.02 10.10
CA ILE A 55 -1.09 20.15 10.22
C ILE A 55 -1.57 21.44 9.55
N ALA A 56 -2.79 21.45 8.99
CA ALA A 56 -3.32 22.58 8.22
C ALA A 56 -3.38 23.89 9.03
N GLY A 57 -3.66 23.79 10.33
CA GLY A 57 -3.75 24.95 11.24
C GLY A 57 -2.40 25.54 11.68
N LEU A 58 -1.27 24.95 11.30
CA LEU A 58 0.04 25.51 11.62
C LEU A 58 0.32 26.77 10.79
N PRO A 59 1.03 27.77 11.34
CA PRO A 59 1.50 28.91 10.56
C PRO A 59 2.38 28.47 9.38
N ASP A 60 2.34 29.24 8.30
CA ASP A 60 3.18 28.97 7.14
C ASP A 60 4.65 29.14 7.49
N SER A 61 5.44 28.12 7.15
CA SER A 61 6.86 28.04 7.43
C SER A 61 7.51 27.00 6.53
N GLN A 62 8.83 27.08 6.36
CA GLN A 62 9.58 26.06 5.62
C GLN A 62 9.34 24.65 6.16
N TYR A 63 9.13 24.50 7.47
CA TYR A 63 8.90 23.21 8.11
C TYR A 63 7.53 22.64 7.74
N LYS A 64 6.48 23.49 7.74
CA LYS A 64 5.14 23.10 7.29
C LYS A 64 5.17 22.65 5.83
N THR A 65 5.86 23.38 4.97
CA THR A 65 6.04 23.01 3.56
C THR A 65 6.73 21.66 3.42
N SER A 66 7.86 21.44 4.11
CA SER A 66 8.57 20.16 4.05
C SER A 66 7.74 18.98 4.57
N LEU A 67 6.91 19.17 5.60
CA LEU A 67 5.99 18.12 6.08
C LEU A 67 4.89 17.80 5.07
N LEU A 68 4.37 18.81 4.36
CA LEU A 68 3.40 18.62 3.28
C LEU A 68 4.04 17.89 2.10
N ASP A 69 5.25 18.30 1.69
CA ASP A 69 6.01 17.64 0.62
C ASP A 69 6.31 16.17 0.95
N LEU A 70 6.64 15.88 2.21
CA LEU A 70 6.86 14.51 2.68
C LEU A 70 5.61 13.64 2.55
N CYS A 71 4.42 14.18 2.83
CA CYS A 71 3.16 13.45 2.68
C CYS A 71 2.94 13.01 1.23
N THR A 72 3.17 13.92 0.27
CA THR A 72 3.06 13.65 -1.17
C THR A 72 4.14 12.67 -1.64
N PHE A 73 5.39 12.91 -1.25
CA PHE A 73 6.52 12.05 -1.63
C PHE A 73 6.33 10.59 -1.19
N ALA A 74 5.78 10.36 0.02
CA ALA A 74 5.61 9.01 0.56
C ALA A 74 4.68 8.12 -0.28
N VAL A 75 3.72 8.71 -1.00
CA VAL A 75 2.74 8.00 -1.83
C VAL A 75 3.11 7.98 -3.32
N ASP A 76 3.82 9.00 -3.80
CA ASP A 76 4.16 9.16 -5.23
C ASP A 76 5.52 8.55 -5.62
N ARG A 77 6.31 8.10 -4.65
CA ARG A 77 7.61 7.45 -4.92
C ARG A 77 7.46 6.29 -5.91
N ASN A 78 8.27 6.32 -6.96
CA ASN A 78 8.36 5.25 -7.96
C ASN A 78 9.80 4.71 -7.88
N HIS A 79 9.95 3.44 -7.54
CA HIS A 79 11.24 2.74 -7.40
C HIS A 79 11.39 1.68 -8.49
#